data_AF-A0A2V8PAN5-F1
#
_entry.id   AF-A0A2V8PAN5-F1
#
_cell.length_a   1.000
_cell.length_b   1.000
_cell.length_c   1.000
_cell.angle_alpha   90.00
_cell.angle_beta   90.00
_cell.angle_gamma   90.00
#
_symmetry.space_group_name_H-M   'P 1'
#
loop_
_entity.id
_entity.type
_entity.pdbx_description
1 polymer ?
#
loop_
_entity_poly.entity_id
_entity_poly.type
_entity_poly.pdbx_seq_one_letter_code
_entity_poly.pdbx_strand_id
1 'polypeptide(L)'
;MRLLNLLRLRCPICGKGRLFHGYFDSPERCPACGYYFMRESGYFLPHVAIGYVATVLVALGSWPVLRYVFGIRSPALTLGIMIAVAILFGVWFTRYAKAIWLALDLTLNPPAADDFEPRGR
;
A
#
# COMPACT_ATOMS: atom_id res chain seq x y z
N MET A 1 2.01 5.54 -19.34
CA MET A 1 1.88 4.89 -18.02
C MET A 1 0.47 4.33 -17.88
N ARG A 2 0.27 3.20 -17.18
CA ARG A 2 -1.04 2.60 -16.94
C ARG A 2 -1.17 2.24 -15.46
N LEU A 3 -1.84 3.10 -14.68
CA LEU A 3 -2.03 2.93 -13.24
C LEU A 3 -2.81 1.64 -12.89
N LEU A 4 -3.62 1.12 -13.81
CA LEU A 4 -4.31 -0.17 -13.69
C LEU A 4 -3.36 -1.34 -13.37
N ASN A 5 -2.08 -1.24 -13.76
CA ASN A 5 -1.09 -2.27 -13.47
C ASN A 5 -0.75 -2.35 -11.97
N LEU A 6 -0.95 -1.27 -11.20
CA LEU A 6 -0.73 -1.25 -9.75
C LEU A 6 -1.74 -2.12 -9.00
N LEU A 7 -2.97 -2.26 -9.53
CA LEU A 7 -3.96 -3.20 -9.00
C LEU A 7 -3.47 -4.65 -9.08
N ARG A 8 -2.60 -4.95 -10.04
CA ARG A 8 -1.93 -6.25 -10.20
C ARG A 8 -0.55 -6.29 -9.56
N LEU A 9 -0.19 -5.27 -8.78
CA LEU A 9 1.13 -5.08 -8.16
C LEU A 9 2.27 -5.19 -9.19
N ARG A 10 2.06 -4.63 -10.38
CA ARG A 10 3.06 -4.53 -11.45
C ARG A 10 3.46 -3.08 -11.69
N CYS A 11 4.62 -2.91 -12.32
CA CYS A 11 5.15 -1.60 -12.69
C CYS A 11 4.12 -0.80 -13.54
N PRO A 12 3.75 0.42 -13.13
CA PRO A 12 2.83 1.27 -13.87
C PRO A 12 3.43 1.85 -15.17
N ILE A 13 4.77 1.82 -15.29
CA ILE A 13 5.50 2.33 -16.45
C ILE A 13 5.48 1.30 -17.58
N CYS A 14 6.05 0.11 -17.36
CA CYS A 14 6.20 -0.92 -18.38
C CYS A 14 5.15 -2.05 -18.33
N GLY A 15 4.43 -2.23 -17.21
CA GLY A 15 3.41 -3.28 -17.03
C GLY A 15 3.94 -4.71 -16.87
N LYS A 16 5.26 -4.93 -17.00
CA LYS A 16 5.88 -6.27 -17.00
C LYS A 16 6.51 -6.62 -15.64
N GLY A 17 7.29 -5.71 -15.06
CA GLY A 17 8.00 -5.96 -13.81
C GLY A 17 7.06 -6.10 -12.60
N ARG A 18 7.34 -7.05 -11.72
CA ARG A 18 6.68 -7.16 -10.41
C ARG A 18 7.15 -6.00 -9.53
N LEU A 19 6.25 -5.42 -8.75
CA LEU A 19 6.58 -4.33 -7.84
C LEU A 19 7.25 -4.89 -6.57
N PHE A 20 6.76 -6.01 -6.04
CA PHE A 20 7.28 -6.59 -4.80
C PHE A 20 7.85 -7.99 -5.06
N HIS A 21 9.01 -8.30 -4.47
CA HIS A 21 9.56 -9.65 -4.44
C HIS A 21 9.20 -10.37 -3.14
N GLY A 22 9.17 -9.65 -2.02
CA GLY A 22 8.66 -10.11 -0.72
C GLY A 22 7.40 -9.37 -0.28
N TYR A 23 6.78 -9.83 0.81
CA TYR A 23 5.52 -9.26 1.29
C TYR A 23 5.68 -7.88 1.94
N PHE A 24 6.74 -7.70 2.73
CA PHE A 24 7.09 -6.43 3.39
C PHE A 24 8.14 -5.61 2.62
N ASP A 25 8.44 -6.06 1.41
CA ASP A 25 9.48 -5.50 0.57
C ASP A 25 9.13 -4.08 0.10
N SER A 26 10.14 -3.28 -0.19
CA SER A 26 9.99 -1.93 -0.74
C SER A 26 10.60 -1.92 -2.14
N PRO A 27 9.82 -1.62 -3.19
CA PRO A 27 10.33 -1.60 -4.55
C PRO A 27 11.44 -0.57 -4.67
N GLU A 28 12.63 -1.01 -5.06
CA GLU A 28 13.74 -0.09 -5.37
C GLU A 28 13.79 0.21 -6.86
N ARG A 29 13.85 -0.82 -7.70
CA ARG A 29 13.99 -0.69 -9.16
C ARG A 29 13.16 -1.73 -9.90
N CYS A 30 12.58 -1.34 -11.04
CA CYS A 30 11.86 -2.28 -11.89
C CYS A 30 12.83 -3.21 -12.64
N PRO A 31 12.70 -4.54 -12.55
CA PRO A 31 13.62 -5.48 -13.22
C PRO A 31 13.46 -5.51 -14.75
N ALA A 32 12.38 -4.93 -15.30
CA ALA A 32 12.09 -4.98 -16.73
C ALA A 32 12.45 -3.69 -17.48
N CYS A 33 12.17 -2.52 -16.90
CA CYS A 33 12.43 -1.23 -17.55
C CYS A 33 13.43 -0.35 -16.81
N GLY A 34 13.98 -0.81 -15.68
CA GLY A 34 15.00 -0.09 -14.93
C GLY A 34 14.51 1.14 -14.16
N TYR A 35 13.20 1.45 -14.17
CA TYR A 35 12.64 2.60 -13.45
C TYR A 35 12.95 2.51 -11.95
N TYR A 36 13.53 3.58 -11.40
CA TYR A 36 13.90 3.67 -9.99
C TYR A 36 12.75 4.26 -9.17
N PHE A 37 12.16 3.45 -8.30
CA PHE A 37 10.99 3.82 -7.49
C PHE A 37 11.38 4.63 -6.25
N MET A 38 12.57 4.41 -5.69
CA MET A 38 13.01 5.06 -4.45
C MET A 38 13.67 6.41 -4.73
N ARG A 39 12.91 7.37 -5.29
CA ARG A 39 13.42 8.66 -5.77
C ARG A 39 14.17 9.46 -4.69
N GLU A 40 13.74 9.33 -3.45
CA GLU A 40 14.34 9.94 -2.26
C GLU A 40 14.47 8.93 -1.12
N SER A 41 15.35 9.22 -0.15
CA SER A 41 15.47 8.40 1.06
C SER A 41 14.16 8.47 1.84
N GLY A 42 13.63 7.30 2.19
CA GLY A 42 12.32 7.24 2.84
C GLY A 42 11.14 7.55 1.92
N TYR A 43 11.29 7.51 0.58
CA TYR A 43 10.20 7.75 -0.37
C TYR A 43 8.88 7.02 -0.03
N PHE A 44 8.97 5.80 0.52
CA PHE A 44 7.77 5.07 0.87
C PHE A 44 7.12 5.54 2.17
N LEU A 45 7.75 6.29 3.08
CA LEU A 45 7.18 6.66 4.40
C LEU A 45 5.69 7.04 4.39
N PRO A 46 5.19 7.84 3.42
CA PRO A 46 3.77 8.21 3.36
C PRO A 46 2.80 7.02 3.23
N HIS A 47 3.25 5.85 2.75
CA HIS A 47 2.43 4.63 2.74
C HIS A 47 1.94 4.23 4.14
N VAL A 48 2.69 4.55 5.20
CA VAL A 48 2.31 4.25 6.58
C VAL A 48 1.09 5.06 6.98
N ALA A 49 1.04 6.35 6.61
CA ALA A 49 -0.11 7.19 6.88
C ALA A 49 -1.37 6.69 6.15
N ILE A 50 -1.23 6.33 4.86
CA ILE A 50 -2.33 5.75 4.06
C ILE A 50 -2.83 4.44 4.68
N GLY A 51 -1.90 3.55 5.03
CA GLY A 51 -2.22 2.27 5.65
C GLY A 51 -2.88 2.45 7.01
N TYR A 52 -2.41 3.38 7.82
CA TYR A 52 -2.97 3.70 9.14
C TYR A 52 -4.41 4.20 9.03
N VAL A 53 -4.67 5.21 8.19
CA VAL A 53 -6.02 5.76 7.99
C VAL A 53 -6.97 4.66 7.53
N ALA A 54 -6.59 3.87 6.52
CA ALA A 54 -7.43 2.77 6.03
C ALA A 54 -7.71 1.72 7.12
N THR A 55 -6.68 1.35 7.90
CA THR A 55 -6.81 0.36 8.98
C THR A 55 -7.74 0.85 10.09
N VAL A 56 -7.61 2.12 10.50
CA VAL A 56 -8.49 2.73 11.50
C VAL A 56 -9.93 2.76 11.01
N LEU A 57 -10.17 3.17 9.76
CA LEU A 57 -11.52 3.20 9.19
C LEU A 57 -12.16 1.81 9.13
N VAL A 58 -11.40 0.79 8.73
CA VAL A 58 -11.88 -0.60 8.70
C VAL A 58 -12.15 -1.13 10.11
N ALA A 59 -11.24 -0.88 11.06
CA ALA A 59 -11.41 -1.32 12.43
C ALA A 59 -12.63 -0.64 13.09
N LEU A 60 -12.75 0.68 13.01
CA LEU A 60 -13.90 1.42 13.53
C LEU A 60 -15.20 1.04 12.80
N GLY A 61 -15.15 0.88 11.48
CA GLY A 61 -16.27 0.44 10.66
C GLY A 61 -16.75 -0.98 10.96
N SER A 62 -15.91 -1.82 11.57
CA SER A 62 -16.32 -3.15 12.01
C SER A 62 -17.26 -3.11 13.23
N TRP A 63 -17.16 -2.08 14.09
CA TRP A 63 -18.01 -1.94 15.28
C TRP A 63 -19.52 -1.98 14.98
N PRO A 64 -20.07 -1.13 14.09
CA PRO A 64 -21.51 -1.18 13.79
C PRO A 64 -21.91 -2.51 13.15
N VAL A 65 -21.05 -3.12 12.34
CA VAL A 65 -21.31 -4.44 11.73
C VAL A 65 -21.43 -5.50 12.83
N LEU A 66 -20.49 -5.55 13.77
CA LEU A 66 -20.52 -6.48 14.90
C LEU A 66 -21.75 -6.27 15.77
N ARG A 67 -22.14 -5.00 15.99
CA ARG A 67 -23.26 -4.65 16.88
C ARG A 67 -24.63 -4.92 16.27
N TYR A 68 -24.84 -4.53 15.02
CA TYR A 68 -26.16 -4.52 14.36
C TYR A 68 -26.41 -5.72 13.45
N VAL A 69 -25.36 -6.30 12.85
CA VAL A 69 -25.51 -7.48 11.97
C VAL A 69 -25.32 -8.77 12.76
N PHE A 70 -24.24 -8.86 13.54
CA PHE A 70 -23.93 -10.07 14.33
C PHE A 70 -24.52 -10.07 15.74
N GLY A 71 -25.12 -8.95 16.18
CA GLY A 71 -25.78 -8.84 17.49
C GLY A 71 -24.83 -8.95 18.68
N ILE A 72 -23.52 -8.79 18.49
CA ILE A 72 -22.51 -8.91 19.55
C ILE A 72 -22.65 -7.72 20.51
N ARG A 73 -22.89 -8.01 21.80
CA ARG A 73 -23.10 -7.00 22.85
C ARG A 73 -21.94 -6.89 23.83
N SER A 74 -21.07 -7.90 23.89
CA SER A 74 -19.95 -7.92 24.84
C SER A 74 -18.84 -6.96 24.39
N PRO A 75 -18.53 -5.89 25.17
CA PRO A 75 -17.54 -4.90 24.76
C PRO A 75 -16.15 -5.50 24.57
N ALA A 76 -15.76 -6.46 25.42
CA ALA A 76 -14.47 -7.14 25.33
C ALA A 76 -14.32 -7.95 24.03
N LEU A 77 -15.36 -8.66 23.59
CA LEU A 77 -15.31 -9.43 22.36
C LEU A 77 -15.28 -8.50 21.14
N THR A 78 -16.09 -7.44 21.14
CA THR A 78 -16.09 -6.44 20.06
C THR A 78 -14.71 -5.80 19.92
N LEU A 79 -14.10 -5.36 21.03
CA LEU A 79 -12.76 -4.78 21.02
C LEU A 79 -11.71 -5.79 20.53
N GLY A 80 -11.77 -7.04 21.00
CA GLY A 80 -10.86 -8.10 20.56
C GLY A 80 -10.95 -8.35 19.05
N ILE A 81 -12.16 -8.38 18.48
CA ILE A 81 -12.36 -8.53 17.04
C ILE A 81 -11.86 -7.30 16.29
N MET A 82 -12.13 -6.09 16.77
CA MET A 82 -11.64 -4.85 16.14
C MET A 82 -10.10 -4.82 16.07
N ILE A 83 -9.41 -5.23 17.13
CA ILE A 83 -7.95 -5.34 17.15
C ILE A 83 -7.47 -6.39 16.15
N ALA A 84 -8.10 -7.57 16.13
CA ALA A 84 -7.75 -8.63 15.18
C ALA A 84 -7.94 -8.17 13.73
N VAL A 85 -9.05 -7.50 13.43
CA VAL A 85 -9.33 -6.91 12.11
C VAL A 85 -8.28 -5.87 11.76
N ALA A 86 -7.91 -4.98 12.69
CA ALA A 86 -6.90 -3.96 12.44
C ALA A 86 -5.53 -4.57 12.09
N ILE A 87 -5.09 -5.59 12.83
CA ILE A 87 -3.81 -6.26 12.57
C ILE A 87 -3.84 -6.99 11.22
N LEU A 88 -4.86 -7.82 10.99
CA LEU A 88 -4.98 -8.61 9.77
C LEU A 88 -5.09 -7.71 8.53
N PHE A 89 -5.95 -6.69 8.60
CA PHE A 89 -6.12 -5.75 7.51
C PHE A 89 -4.86 -4.90 7.30
N GLY A 90 -4.26 -4.35 8.35
CA GLY A 90 -3.07 -3.51 8.24
C GLY A 90 -1.88 -4.24 7.62
N VAL A 91 -1.64 -5.49 8.06
CA VAL A 91 -0.63 -6.37 7.45
C VAL A 91 -1.02 -6.68 6.00
N TRP A 92 -2.27 -7.02 5.73
CA TRP A 92 -2.73 -7.31 4.37
C TRP A 92 -2.59 -6.10 3.41
N PHE A 93 -2.85 -4.90 3.93
CA PHE A 93 -3.03 -3.67 3.17
C PHE A 93 -1.74 -2.90 2.90
N THR A 94 -0.65 -3.16 3.64
CA THR A 94 0.63 -2.42 3.51
C THR A 94 1.15 -2.34 2.07
N ARG A 95 1.07 -3.44 1.31
CA ARG A 95 1.46 -3.51 -0.11
C ARG A 95 0.60 -2.61 -1.00
N TYR A 96 -0.69 -2.53 -0.72
CA TYR A 96 -1.63 -1.70 -1.46
C TYR A 96 -1.44 -0.24 -1.08
N ALA A 97 -1.14 0.07 0.19
CA ALA A 97 -0.80 1.42 0.61
C ALA A 97 0.44 1.96 -0.13
N LYS A 98 1.49 1.14 -0.30
CA LYS A 98 2.67 1.50 -1.12
C LYS A 98 2.30 1.71 -2.60
N ALA A 99 1.43 0.86 -3.15
CA ALA A 99 0.96 0.99 -4.53
C ALA A 99 0.08 2.24 -4.75
N ILE A 100 -0.77 2.59 -3.78
CA ILE A 100 -1.59 3.81 -3.80
C ILE A 100 -0.71 5.05 -3.70
N TRP A 101 0.28 5.05 -2.80
CA TRP A 101 1.26 6.12 -2.71
C TRP A 101 1.99 6.32 -4.05
N LEU A 102 2.48 5.24 -4.64
CA LEU A 102 3.14 5.29 -5.94
C LEU A 102 2.21 5.79 -7.05
N ALA A 103 0.92 5.42 -7.02
CA ALA A 103 -0.06 5.95 -7.97
C ALA A 103 -0.21 7.47 -7.82
N LEU A 104 -0.36 7.94 -6.58
CA LEU A 104 -0.54 9.36 -6.27
C LEU A 104 0.69 10.17 -6.67
N ASP A 105 1.88 9.75 -6.24
CA ASP A 105 3.11 10.45 -6.59
C ASP A 105 3.31 10.50 -8.11
N LEU A 106 3.10 9.40 -8.84
CA LEU A 106 3.23 9.38 -10.29
C LEU A 106 2.19 10.24 -11.03
N THR A 107 1.06 10.55 -10.41
CA THR A 107 0.08 11.51 -10.96
C THR A 107 0.47 12.96 -10.72
N LEU A 108 1.13 13.25 -9.61
CA LEU A 108 1.58 14.60 -9.25
C LEU A 108 2.93 14.93 -9.90
N ASN A 109 3.83 13.95 -9.89
CA ASN A 109 5.20 14.00 -10.37
C ASN A 109 5.38 12.91 -11.45
N PRO A 110 5.12 13.22 -12.72
CA PRO A 110 5.28 12.24 -13.79
C PRO A 110 6.74 11.79 -13.91
N PRO A 111 6.99 10.56 -14.41
CA PRO A 111 8.33 10.02 -14.63
C PRO A 111 9.13 10.92 -15.55
N ALA A 112 10.36 11.18 -15.17
CA ALA A 112 11.33 11.89 -15.98
C ALA A 112 12.49 10.97 -16.38
N ALA A 113 13.30 11.41 -17.34
CA ALA A 113 14.36 10.58 -17.91
C ALA A 113 15.44 10.20 -16.87
N ASP A 114 15.66 11.08 -15.89
CA ASP A 114 16.57 10.90 -14.75
C ASP A 114 16.15 9.75 -13.83
N ASP A 115 14.86 9.39 -13.78
CA ASP A 115 14.37 8.24 -12.99
C ASP A 115 14.81 6.88 -13.57
N PHE A 116 15.34 6.87 -14.80
CA PHE A 116 15.91 5.66 -15.43
C PHE A 116 17.43 5.58 -15.27
N GLU A 117 18.07 6.68 -14.87
CA GLU A 117 19.51 6.70 -14.69
C GLU A 117 19.93 5.74 -13.55
N PRO A 118 21.10 5.12 -13.67
CA PRO A 118 21.67 4.31 -12.60
C PRO A 118 22.09 5.23 -11.43
N ARG A 119 21.14 5.57 -10.56
CA ARG A 119 21.44 6.14 -9.24
C ARG A 119 22.04 5.05 -8.38
N GLY A 120 23.34 5.18 -8.08
CA GLY A 120 24.06 4.37 -7.12
C GLY A 120 23.55 4.63 -5.70
N ARG A 121 23.63 3.61 -4.84
CA ARG A 121 23.46 3.77 -3.40
C ARG A 121 24.63 4.53 -2.80
#